data_AF-A0A7Z7I940-F1
#
_entry.id   AF-A0A7Z7I940-F1
#
_cell.length_a   1.000
_cell.length_b   1.000
_cell.length_c   1.000
_cell.angle_alpha   90.00
_cell.angle_beta   90.00
_cell.angle_gamma   90.00
#
_symmetry.space_group_name_H-M   'P 1'
#
loop_
_entity.id
_entity.type
_entity.pdbx_description
1 polymer ?
#
loop_
_entity_poly.entity_id
_entity_poly.type
_entity_poly.pdbx_seq_one_letter_code
_entity_poly.pdbx_strand_id
1 'polypeptide(L)'
;MGRSCLTANSQAKSYADGKVQCHRLIVTDGLRYGIYAKSEDGEFHLYAYMNLTRLRHDYPALLCKGAEDALLAMAPEWKMAAT
;
A
#
# COMPACT_ATOMS: atom_id res chain seq x y z
N MET A 1 2.50 20.14 -3.16
CA MET A 1 2.23 19.35 -1.93
C MET A 1 1.39 18.14 -2.32
N GLY A 2 1.81 16.91 -2.04
CA GLY A 2 1.04 15.76 -2.52
C GLY A 2 1.53 14.34 -2.23
N ARG A 3 2.70 14.15 -1.62
CA ARG A 3 3.34 12.83 -1.49
C ARG A 3 3.56 12.35 -0.04
N SER A 4 2.87 12.92 0.96
CA SER A 4 3.15 12.69 2.38
C SER A 4 3.13 11.19 2.77
N CYS A 5 2.10 10.47 2.34
CA CYS A 5 2.01 9.01 2.48
C CYS A 5 3.12 8.24 1.74
N LEU A 6 3.61 8.73 0.59
CA LEU A 6 4.72 8.11 -0.13
C LEU A 6 6.07 8.38 0.55
N THR A 7 6.23 9.52 1.24
CA THR A 7 7.42 9.83 2.04
C THR A 7 7.48 9.06 3.36
N ALA A 8 6.33 8.69 3.95
CA ALA A 8 6.27 7.84 5.14
C ALA A 8 6.60 6.36 4.86
N ASN A 9 6.72 5.96 3.59
CA ASN A 9 7.03 4.61 3.17
C ASN A 9 8.36 4.09 3.75
N SER A 10 9.43 4.90 3.76
CA SER A 10 10.74 4.48 4.27
C SER A 10 10.69 4.13 5.77
N GLN A 11 9.94 4.90 6.56
CA GLN A 11 9.74 4.64 7.99
C GLN A 11 8.92 3.36 8.20
N ALA A 12 7.83 3.18 7.44
CA ALA A 12 7.01 1.98 7.51
C ALA A 12 7.80 0.72 7.10
N LYS A 13 8.61 0.79 6.03
CA LYS A 13 9.52 -0.29 5.62
C LYS A 13 10.54 -0.61 6.70
N SER A 14 11.18 0.40 7.30
CA SER A 14 12.15 0.20 8.38
C SER A 14 11.52 -0.45 9.62
N TYR A 15 10.28 -0.10 9.97
CA TYR A 15 9.56 -0.76 11.07
C TYR A 15 9.22 -2.23 10.76
N ALA A 16 8.96 -2.54 9.48
CA ALA A 16 8.63 -3.89 9.01
C ALA A 16 9.86 -4.77 8.83
N ASP A 17 11.05 -4.17 8.77
CA ASP A 17 12.31 -4.90 8.66
C ASP A 17 12.49 -5.86 9.85
N GLY A 18 12.96 -7.06 9.57
CA GLY A 18 13.02 -8.18 10.53
C GLY A 18 11.67 -8.81 10.91
N LYS A 19 10.52 -8.27 10.51
CA LYS A 19 9.20 -8.87 10.75
C LYS A 19 8.79 -9.75 9.58
N VAL A 20 9.25 -10.99 9.59
CA VAL A 20 9.03 -11.98 8.52
C VAL A 20 7.55 -12.21 8.19
N GLN A 21 6.66 -12.13 9.19
CA GLN A 21 5.20 -12.30 9.00
C GLN A 21 4.47 -11.01 8.57
N CYS A 22 5.19 -9.90 8.41
CA CYS A 22 4.61 -8.67 7.89
C CYS A 22 4.58 -8.74 6.35
N HIS A 23 3.41 -9.02 5.79
CA HIS A 23 3.21 -9.15 4.34
C HIS A 23 2.60 -7.89 3.69
N ARG A 24 2.18 -6.92 4.51
CA ARG A 24 1.47 -5.73 4.06
C ARG A 24 1.75 -4.54 4.96
N LEU A 25 1.89 -3.36 4.36
CA LEU A 25 1.95 -2.07 5.04
C LEU A 25 0.80 -1.19 4.56
N ILE A 26 0.12 -0.56 5.51
CA ILE A 26 -0.93 0.43 5.24
C ILE A 26 -0.39 1.75 5.76
N VAL A 27 -0.06 2.66 4.83
CA VAL A 27 0.55 3.95 5.15
C VAL A 27 -0.44 5.04 4.84
N THR A 28 -0.70 5.94 5.78
CA THR A 28 -1.72 6.98 5.62
C THR A 28 -1.29 8.33 6.17
N ASP A 29 -1.77 9.40 5.55
CA ASP A 29 -1.71 10.78 6.06
C ASP A 29 -3.09 11.27 6.56
N GLY A 30 -4.05 10.37 6.74
CA GLY A 30 -5.43 10.65 7.15
C GLY A 30 -6.38 10.98 6.00
N LEU A 31 -5.86 11.38 4.82
CA LEU A 31 -6.66 11.62 3.61
C LEU A 31 -6.36 10.61 2.50
N ARG A 32 -5.15 10.07 2.48
CA ARG A 32 -4.69 9.14 1.46
C ARG A 32 -4.05 7.93 2.09
N TYR A 33 -4.23 6.79 1.44
CA TYR A 33 -3.75 5.49 1.88
C TYR A 33 -2.91 4.89 0.77
N GLY A 34 -1.65 4.56 1.07
CA GLY A 34 -0.81 3.71 0.25
C GLY A 34 -0.77 2.32 0.85
N ILE A 35 -1.21 1.33 0.08
CA ILE A 35 -1.17 -0.08 0.45
C ILE A 35 0.04 -0.70 -0.23
N TYR A 36 1.00 -1.15 0.57
CA TYR A 36 2.19 -1.83 0.07
C TYR A 36 2.10 -3.31 0.41
N ALA A 37 2.39 -4.16 -0.57
CA ALA A 37 2.43 -5.61 -0.40
C ALA A 37 3.87 -6.11 -0.56
N LYS A 38 4.22 -7.12 0.23
CA LYS A 38 5.54 -7.75 0.18
C LYS A 38 5.60 -8.79 -0.92
N SER A 39 6.51 -8.64 -1.88
CA SER A 39 6.78 -9.63 -2.93
C SER A 39 7.63 -10.80 -2.41
N GLU A 40 7.83 -11.80 -3.26
CA GLU A 40 8.60 -13.01 -2.95
C GLU A 40 10.07 -12.73 -2.66
N ASP A 41 10.64 -11.70 -3.30
CA ASP A 41 12.00 -11.19 -3.03
C ASP A 41 12.10 -10.45 -1.69
N GLY A 42 10.98 -10.29 -0.97
CA GLY A 42 10.90 -9.66 0.33
C GLY A 42 10.74 -8.14 0.28
N GLU A 43 10.65 -7.53 -0.91
CA GLU A 43 10.49 -6.09 -1.06
C GLU A 43 9.02 -5.65 -0.97
N PHE A 44 8.80 -4.42 -0.48
CA PHE A 44 7.46 -3.83 -0.43
C PHE A 44 7.20 -2.94 -1.64
N HIS A 45 6.17 -3.29 -2.42
CA HIS A 45 5.72 -2.54 -3.60
C HIS A 45 4.34 -1.93 -3.39
N LEU A 46 4.10 -0.75 -3.99
CA LEU A 46 2.81 -0.09 -3.93
C LEU A 46 1.78 -0.90 -4.72
N TYR A 47 0.89 -1.59 -4.01
CA TYR A 47 -0.17 -2.42 -4.59
C TYR A 47 -1.38 -1.56 -4.98
N ALA A 48 -1.84 -0.71 -4.06
CA ALA A 48 -3.02 0.12 -4.28
C ALA A 48 -2.87 1.48 -3.61
N TYR A 49 -3.56 2.48 -4.16
CA TYR A 49 -3.60 3.83 -3.62
C TYR A 49 -5.03 4.34 -3.57
N MET A 50 -5.44 4.83 -2.40
CA MET A 50 -6.76 5.41 -2.17
C MET A 50 -6.62 6.85 -1.71
N ASN A 51 -7.17 7.79 -2.47
CA ASN A 51 -7.33 9.17 -2.06
C ASN A 51 -8.81 9.43 -1.73
N LEU A 52 -9.12 9.69 -0.46
CA LEU A 52 -10.50 9.92 -0.01
C LEU A 52 -11.16 11.11 -0.71
N THR A 53 -10.38 12.13 -1.10
CA THR A 53 -10.93 13.30 -1.80
C THR A 53 -11.19 13.03 -3.28
N ARG A 54 -10.68 11.92 -3.83
CA ARG A 54 -10.84 11.54 -5.24
C ARG A 54 -10.61 10.05 -5.42
N LEU A 55 -11.69 9.28 -5.30
CA LEU A 55 -11.66 7.85 -5.56
C LEU A 55 -11.42 7.59 -7.06
N ARG A 56 -10.60 6.59 -7.35
CA ARG A 56 -10.29 6.12 -8.71
C ARG A 56 -10.21 4.60 -8.69
N HIS A 57 -10.48 3.97 -9.82
CA HIS A 57 -10.32 2.52 -9.98
C HIS A 57 -8.84 2.12 -10.03
N ASP A 58 -7.99 2.99 -10.60
CA ASP A 58 -6.56 2.75 -10.73
C ASP A 58 -5.78 4.07 -10.88
N TYR A 59 -4.47 3.98 -10.72
CA TYR A 59 -3.54 5.10 -10.89
C TYR A 59 -2.41 4.70 -11.86
N PRO A 60 -2.59 4.88 -13.20
CA PRO A 60 -1.60 4.48 -14.19
C PRO A 60 -0.23 5.13 -13.98
N ALA A 61 -0.21 6.41 -13.59
CA ALA A 61 1.01 7.16 -13.32
C ALA A 61 1.81 6.64 -12.10
N LEU A 62 1.17 5.86 -11.23
CA LEU A 62 1.80 5.19 -10.08
C LEU A 62 1.93 3.68 -10.29
N LEU A 63 1.46 3.15 -11.42
CA LEU A 63 1.43 1.72 -11.74
C LEU A 63 0.80 0.88 -10.62
N CYS A 64 -0.28 1.37 -10.01
CA CYS A 64 -0.95 0.70 -8.90
C CYS A 64 -2.48 0.74 -9.03
N LYS A 65 -3.13 -0.13 -8.26
CA LYS A 65 -4.58 -0.22 -8.17
C LYS A 65 -5.19 0.96 -7.40
N GLY A 66 -6.51 1.09 -7.45
CA GLY A 66 -7.25 2.21 -6.88
C GLY A 66 -7.97 1.88 -5.58
N ALA A 67 -9.07 2.58 -5.34
CA ALA A 67 -9.79 2.59 -4.07
C ALA A 67 -10.41 1.24 -3.69
N GLU A 68 -10.98 0.51 -4.67
CA GLU A 68 -11.61 -0.79 -4.42
C GLU A 68 -10.57 -1.82 -3.96
N ASP A 69 -9.50 -2.00 -4.72
CA ASP A 69 -8.40 -2.88 -4.35
C ASP A 69 -7.75 -2.45 -3.03
N ALA A 70 -7.64 -1.16 -2.76
CA ALA A 70 -7.11 -0.67 -1.49
C ALA A 70 -8.01 -1.06 -0.31
N LEU A 71 -9.34 -0.93 -0.45
CA LEU A 71 -10.31 -1.33 0.58
C LEU A 71 -10.27 -2.84 0.82
N LEU A 72 -10.28 -3.64 -0.24
CA LEU A 72 -10.16 -5.10 -0.14
C LEU A 72 -8.83 -5.50 0.50
N ALA A 73 -7.74 -4.85 0.11
CA ALA A 73 -6.41 -5.11 0.66
C ALA A 73 -6.24 -4.63 2.11
N MET A 74 -7.13 -3.83 2.66
CA MET A 74 -7.13 -3.50 4.08
C MET A 74 -7.85 -4.54 4.94
N ALA A 75 -8.57 -5.49 4.34
CA ALA A 75 -9.22 -6.57 5.08
C ALA A 75 -8.18 -7.44 5.82
N PRO A 76 -8.45 -7.85 7.07
CA PRO A 76 -7.54 -8.71 7.85
C PRO A 76 -7.15 -10.01 7.15
N GLU A 77 -8.10 -10.63 6.47
CA GLU A 77 -7.98 -11.91 5.77
C GLU A 77 -7.36 -11.80 4.38
N TRP A 78 -7.19 -10.57 3.87
CA TRP A 78 -6.63 -10.38 2.54
C TRP A 78 -5.20 -10.90 2.50
N LYS A 79 -4.91 -11.65 1.44
CA LYS A 79 -3.59 -12.17 1.10
C LYS A 79 -3.32 -11.80 -0.34
N MET A 80 -2.07 -11.42 -0.62
CA MET A 80 -1.64 -11.28 -2.00
C MET A 80 -1.65 -12.67 -2.64
N ALA A 81 -2.38 -12.82 -3.76
CA ALA A 81 -2.33 -14.05 -4.53
C ALA A 81 -0.90 -14.21 -5.07
N ALA A 82 -0.27 -15.36 -4.82
CA ALA A 82 0.97 -15.72 -5.47
C ALA A 82 0.71 -15.73 -6.99
N THR A 83 1.49 -14.96 -7.74
CA THR A 83 1.39 -14.87 -9.21
C THR A 83 2.52 -15.68 -9.82
#